data_AF-A0A2W6DQE4-F1
#
_entry.id   AF-A0A2W6DQE4-F1
#
_cell.length_a   1.000
_cell.length_b   1.000
_cell.length_c   1.000
_cell.angle_alpha   90.00
_cell.angle_beta   90.00
_cell.angle_gamma   90.00
#
_symmetry.space_group_name_H-M   'P 1'
#
loop_
_entity.id
_entity.type
_entity.pdbx_description
1 polymer ?
#
loop_
_entity_poly.entity_id
_entity_poly.type
_entity_poly.pdbx_seq_one_letter_code
_entity_poly.pdbx_strand_id
1 'polypeptide(L)'
;MAKTTRRSKAGGRKEQPTWQPVTAVGMLTSVVAEQLEHTHAQLVLMEQARPTRPDARILDDRTVSETLRVYGRMSADYHNLFAEQGRRSQADPTLSATQAAQVDAYVALVDEHIAVLDDILALTRQVQGHTIEKIMAKSDLELGIEALRGRGHLGPD
;
A
#
# COMPACT_ATOMS: atom_id res chain seq x y z
N MET A 1 -35.06 -23.44 -34.86
CA MET A 1 -34.07 -23.25 -33.78
C MET A 1 -32.71 -23.01 -34.40
N ALA A 2 -32.22 -21.77 -34.40
CA ALA A 2 -30.89 -21.41 -34.90
C ALA A 2 -30.07 -20.83 -33.74
N LYS A 3 -28.94 -21.47 -33.42
CA LYS A 3 -28.02 -21.05 -32.36
C LYS A 3 -27.07 -20.00 -32.93
N THR A 4 -27.25 -18.74 -32.52
CA THR A 4 -26.29 -17.67 -32.80
C THR A 4 -25.13 -17.77 -31.82
N THR A 5 -24.00 -18.28 -32.29
CA THR A 5 -22.71 -18.25 -31.61
C THR A 5 -22.20 -16.81 -31.57
N ARG A 6 -22.29 -16.13 -30.42
CA ARG A 6 -21.51 -14.89 -30.19
C ARG A 6 -20.07 -15.27 -29.82
N ARG A 7 -19.19 -15.19 -30.82
CA ARG A 7 -17.77 -14.90 -30.58
C ARG A 7 -17.69 -13.50 -29.99
N SER A 8 -17.34 -13.35 -28.70
CA SER A 8 -16.81 -12.08 -28.21
C SER A 8 -15.29 -12.08 -28.39
N LYS A 9 -14.81 -10.98 -28.98
CA LYS A 9 -13.42 -10.76 -29.36
C LYS A 9 -12.52 -10.52 -28.16
N ALA A 10 -11.30 -11.02 -28.28
CA ALA A 10 -10.14 -10.73 -27.43
C ALA A 10 -9.70 -9.25 -27.50
N GLY A 11 -9.08 -8.78 -26.42
CA GLY A 11 -8.03 -7.76 -26.44
C GLY A 11 -8.47 -6.29 -26.38
N GLY A 12 -8.95 -5.82 -25.22
CA GLY A 12 -9.07 -4.39 -24.95
C GLY A 12 -7.68 -3.75 -24.82
N ARG A 13 -7.35 -2.78 -25.69
CA ARG A 13 -6.23 -1.85 -25.47
C ARG A 13 -6.46 -1.16 -24.12
N LYS A 14 -5.51 -1.23 -23.19
CA LYS A 14 -5.54 -0.42 -21.97
C LYS A 14 -5.48 1.05 -22.40
N GLU A 15 -6.57 1.79 -22.23
CA GLU A 15 -6.59 3.24 -22.43
C GLU A 15 -5.55 3.86 -21.50
N GLN A 16 -4.70 4.76 -22.03
CA GLN A 16 -3.75 5.47 -21.20
C GLN A 16 -4.50 6.48 -20.32
N PRO A 17 -4.03 6.72 -19.09
CA PRO A 17 -4.62 7.74 -18.22
C PRO A 17 -4.45 9.13 -18.85
N THR A 18 -5.36 10.05 -18.50
CA THR A 18 -5.24 11.46 -18.86
C THR A 18 -4.19 12.14 -17.98
N TRP A 19 -3.04 12.43 -18.57
CA TRP A 19 -1.94 13.13 -17.92
C TRP A 19 -2.29 14.59 -17.66
N GLN A 20 -1.88 15.11 -16.51
CA GLN A 20 -2.19 16.46 -16.08
C GLN A 20 -1.12 17.45 -16.56
N PRO A 21 -1.50 18.71 -16.86
CA PRO A 21 -0.55 19.75 -17.19
C PRO A 21 0.31 20.12 -15.98
N VAL A 22 1.49 20.70 -16.20
CA VAL A 22 2.39 21.17 -15.12
C VAL A 22 1.70 22.12 -14.14
N THR A 23 0.73 22.93 -14.62
CA THR A 23 -0.05 23.84 -13.77
C THR A 23 -0.88 23.12 -12.70
N ALA A 24 -1.16 21.83 -12.87
CA ALA A 24 -1.88 21.02 -11.90
C ALA A 24 -0.98 20.41 -10.82
N VAL A 25 0.36 20.47 -10.99
CA VAL A 25 1.32 19.82 -10.07
C VAL A 25 1.13 20.29 -8.64
N GLY A 26 0.90 21.58 -8.39
CA GLY A 26 0.67 22.08 -7.04
C GLY A 26 -0.53 21.41 -6.33
N MET A 27 -1.63 21.19 -7.05
CA MET A 27 -2.80 20.48 -6.53
C MET A 27 -2.48 18.99 -6.29
N LEU A 28 -1.78 18.35 -7.22
CA LEU A 28 -1.35 16.96 -7.08
C LEU A 28 -0.41 16.78 -5.88
N THR A 29 0.49 17.74 -5.62
CA THR A 29 1.37 17.73 -4.45
C THR A 29 0.56 17.75 -3.15
N SER A 30 -0.47 18.59 -3.05
CA SER A 30 -1.36 18.60 -1.88
C SER A 30 -2.08 17.26 -1.68
N VAL A 31 -2.59 16.66 -2.76
CA VAL A 31 -3.23 15.34 -2.72
C VAL A 31 -2.26 14.25 -2.26
N VAL A 32 -1.00 14.28 -2.73
CA VAL A 32 0.02 13.33 -2.27
C VAL A 32 0.37 13.57 -0.81
N ALA A 33 0.49 14.83 -0.36
CA ALA A 33 0.80 15.16 1.03
C ALA A 33 -0.27 14.63 2.00
N GLU A 34 -1.54 14.87 1.71
CA GLU A 34 -2.66 14.37 2.54
C GLU A 34 -2.69 12.84 2.60
N GLN A 35 -2.47 12.18 1.46
CA GLN A 35 -2.44 10.72 1.43
C GLN A 35 -1.20 10.14 2.14
N LEU A 36 -0.06 10.83 2.09
CA LEU A 36 1.15 10.46 2.82
C LEU A 36 0.90 10.54 4.33
N GLU A 37 0.34 11.64 4.82
CA GLU A 37 -0.03 11.78 6.24
C GLU A 37 -0.99 10.66 6.69
N HIS A 38 -2.01 10.37 5.87
CA HIS A 38 -2.93 9.27 6.15
C HIS A 38 -2.20 7.92 6.20
N THR A 39 -1.32 7.64 5.24
CA THR A 39 -0.57 6.38 5.15
C THR A 39 0.38 6.22 6.33
N HIS A 40 1.03 7.29 6.79
CA HIS A 40 1.83 7.27 8.01
C HIS A 40 1.00 6.94 9.24
N ALA A 41 -0.16 7.57 9.41
CA ALA A 41 -1.05 7.26 10.54
C ALA A 41 -1.46 5.78 10.54
N GLN A 42 -1.72 5.22 9.35
CA GLN A 42 -2.10 3.82 9.19
C GLN A 42 -0.92 2.87 9.43
N LEU A 43 0.30 3.24 9.03
CA LEU A 43 1.51 2.50 9.38
C LEU A 43 1.70 2.46 10.90
N VAL A 44 1.53 3.59 11.60
CA VAL A 44 1.60 3.65 13.08
C VAL A 44 0.56 2.74 13.74
N LEU A 45 -0.65 2.65 13.19
CA LEU A 45 -1.66 1.70 13.69
C LEU A 45 -1.26 0.24 13.41
N MET A 46 -0.75 -0.05 12.21
CA MET A 46 -0.30 -1.39 11.84
C MET A 46 0.90 -1.86 12.67
N GLU A 47 1.78 -0.96 13.10
CA GLU A 47 2.88 -1.25 14.03
C GLU A 47 2.41 -1.89 15.35
N GLN A 48 1.19 -1.58 15.78
CA GLN A 48 0.61 -2.18 16.98
C GLN A 48 0.29 -3.67 16.79
N ALA A 49 0.17 -4.13 15.54
CA ALA A 49 -0.04 -5.54 15.20
C ALA A 49 1.28 -6.28 14.89
N ARG A 50 2.44 -5.61 14.99
CA ARG A 50 3.74 -6.21 14.66
C ARG A 50 3.99 -7.48 15.51
N PRO A 51 4.22 -8.65 14.90
CA PRO A 51 4.34 -9.92 15.65
C PRO A 51 5.51 -9.99 16.63
N THR A 52 6.54 -9.16 16.46
CA THR A 52 7.69 -9.11 17.39
C THR A 52 7.37 -8.36 18.68
N ARG A 53 6.20 -7.73 18.79
CA ARG A 53 5.77 -7.05 20.01
C ARG A 53 5.13 -8.04 20.98
N PRO A 54 5.45 -7.97 22.28
CA PRO A 54 4.78 -8.77 23.29
C PRO A 54 3.28 -8.45 23.43
N ASP A 55 2.91 -7.19 23.19
CA ASP A 55 1.55 -6.65 23.30
C ASP A 55 0.88 -6.50 21.92
N ALA A 56 1.32 -7.29 20.93
CA ALA A 56 0.82 -7.21 19.56
C ALA A 56 -0.70 -7.40 19.51
N ARG A 57 -1.40 -6.46 18.88
CA ARG A 57 -2.81 -6.60 18.53
C ARG A 57 -2.94 -7.69 17.47
N ILE A 58 -3.82 -8.65 17.71
CA ILE A 58 -4.05 -9.76 16.78
C ILE A 58 -5.19 -9.37 15.84
N LEU A 59 -4.92 -9.42 14.53
CA LEU A 59 -5.89 -9.09 13.49
C LEU A 59 -6.52 -10.35 12.89
N ASP A 60 -7.70 -10.21 12.29
CA ASP A 60 -8.32 -11.28 11.49
C ASP A 60 -7.75 -11.32 10.05
N ASP A 61 -7.84 -12.49 9.41
CA ASP A 61 -7.38 -12.74 8.04
C ASP A 61 -8.00 -11.78 7.02
N ARG A 62 -9.28 -11.42 7.19
CA ARG A 62 -10.00 -10.52 6.27
C ARG A 62 -9.42 -9.10 6.35
N THR A 63 -9.16 -8.60 7.56
CA THR A 63 -8.57 -7.28 7.80
C THR A 63 -7.18 -7.19 7.15
N VAL A 64 -6.32 -8.18 7.39
CA VAL A 64 -4.98 -8.23 6.75
C VAL A 64 -5.08 -8.28 5.23
N SER A 65 -6.00 -9.11 4.69
CA SER A 65 -6.18 -9.25 3.25
C SER A 65 -6.67 -7.96 2.59
N GLU A 66 -7.59 -7.25 3.23
CA GLU A 66 -8.08 -5.96 2.74
C GLU A 66 -7.00 -4.88 2.80
N THR A 67 -6.18 -4.85 3.86
CA THR A 67 -5.02 -3.96 3.92
C THR A 67 -4.06 -4.22 2.76
N LEU A 68 -3.66 -5.48 2.50
CA LEU A 68 -2.81 -5.82 1.36
C LEU A 68 -3.42 -5.40 0.03
N ARG A 69 -4.73 -5.57 -0.14
CA ARG A 69 -5.45 -5.20 -1.36
C ARG A 69 -5.46 -3.69 -1.59
N VAL A 70 -5.78 -2.91 -0.56
CA VAL A 70 -5.89 -1.44 -0.65
C VAL A 70 -4.51 -0.81 -0.85
N TYR A 71 -3.55 -1.10 0.04
CA TYR A 71 -2.21 -0.52 -0.06
C TYR A 71 -1.42 -1.06 -1.24
N GLY A 72 -1.69 -2.30 -1.68
CA GLY A 72 -1.08 -2.86 -2.88
C GLY A 72 -1.55 -2.17 -4.16
N ARG A 73 -2.84 -1.82 -4.23
CA ARG A 73 -3.36 -1.00 -5.34
C ARG A 73 -2.77 0.40 -5.30
N MET A 74 -2.75 1.03 -4.13
CA MET A 74 -2.19 2.38 -3.97
C MET A 74 -0.70 2.42 -4.34
N SER A 75 0.12 1.48 -3.86
CA SER A 75 1.53 1.33 -4.27
C SER A 75 1.66 1.20 -5.79
N ALA A 76 0.84 0.37 -6.44
CA ALA A 76 0.85 0.24 -7.89
C ALA A 76 0.47 1.55 -8.61
N ASP A 77 -0.52 2.29 -8.12
CA ASP A 77 -0.90 3.59 -8.69
C ASP A 77 0.21 4.62 -8.50
N TYR A 78 0.88 4.64 -7.35
CA TYR A 78 1.99 5.55 -7.09
C TYR A 78 3.20 5.29 -7.98
N HIS A 79 3.62 4.03 -8.12
CA HIS A 79 4.73 3.66 -9.00
C HIS A 79 4.44 3.90 -10.48
N ASN A 80 3.20 3.69 -10.94
CA ASN A 80 2.87 3.71 -12.37
C ASN A 80 2.29 5.04 -12.85
N LEU A 81 1.49 5.71 -12.03
CA LEU A 81 0.76 6.91 -12.42
C LEU A 81 1.43 8.16 -11.84
N PHE A 82 1.63 8.23 -10.52
CA PHE A 82 2.16 9.44 -9.88
C PHE A 82 3.65 9.65 -10.23
N ALA A 83 4.46 8.61 -10.15
CA ALA A 83 5.86 8.70 -10.54
C ALA A 83 6.03 9.04 -12.04
N GLU A 84 5.18 8.48 -12.91
CA GLU A 84 5.21 8.80 -14.34
C GLU A 84 4.72 10.22 -14.63
N GLN A 85 3.70 10.71 -13.93
CA GLN A 85 3.27 12.10 -14.01
C GLN A 85 4.43 13.03 -13.63
N GLY A 86 5.19 12.72 -12.58
CA GLY A 86 6.38 13.47 -12.18
C GLY A 86 7.44 13.50 -13.26
N ARG A 87 7.81 12.32 -13.80
CA ARG A 87 8.78 12.21 -14.91
C ARG A 87 8.37 13.02 -16.13
N ARG A 88 7.10 12.96 -16.52
CA ARG A 88 6.57 13.73 -17.67
C ARG A 88 6.61 15.22 -17.42
N SER A 89 6.24 15.66 -16.22
CA SER A 89 6.34 17.07 -15.84
C SER A 89 7.79 17.56 -15.87
N GLN A 90 8.76 16.78 -15.38
CA GLN A 90 10.18 17.15 -15.41
C GLN A 90 10.75 17.25 -16.84
N ALA A 91 10.21 16.46 -17.77
CA ALA A 91 10.64 16.47 -19.17
C ALA A 91 10.07 17.64 -19.99
N ASP A 92 9.20 18.48 -19.42
CA ASP A 92 8.65 19.64 -20.12
C ASP A 92 9.75 20.72 -20.32
N PRO A 93 10.13 21.04 -21.57
CA PRO A 93 11.20 22.00 -21.84
C PRO A 93 10.79 23.45 -21.56
N THR A 94 9.52 23.70 -21.24
CA THR A 94 8.96 25.06 -21.03
C THR A 94 8.87 25.45 -19.55
N LEU A 95 9.38 24.63 -18.64
CA LEU A 95 9.35 24.90 -17.20
C LEU A 95 10.09 26.20 -16.87
N SER A 96 9.39 27.08 -16.15
CA SER A 96 10.06 28.12 -15.37
C SER A 96 10.79 27.53 -14.17
N ALA A 97 11.75 28.26 -13.61
CA ALA A 97 12.48 27.83 -12.41
C ALA A 97 11.54 27.50 -11.23
N THR A 98 10.46 28.28 -11.07
CA THR A 98 9.46 28.03 -10.03
C THR A 98 8.68 26.74 -10.27
N GLN A 99 8.28 26.47 -11.52
CA GLN A 99 7.58 25.24 -11.86
C GLN A 99 8.49 24.02 -11.72
N ALA A 100 9.77 24.13 -12.12
CA ALA A 100 10.75 23.07 -11.91
C ALA A 100 10.86 22.70 -10.43
N ALA A 101 11.00 23.69 -9.54
CA ALA A 101 11.05 23.45 -8.10
C ALA A 101 9.76 22.80 -7.55
N GLN A 102 8.58 23.18 -8.07
CA GLN A 102 7.30 22.56 -7.69
C GLN A 102 7.22 21.10 -8.14
N VAL A 103 7.71 20.80 -9.34
CA VAL A 103 7.78 19.43 -9.87
C VAL A 103 8.76 18.58 -9.06
N ASP A 104 9.93 19.12 -8.72
CA ASP A 104 10.90 18.39 -7.90
C ASP A 104 10.34 18.09 -6.50
N ALA A 105 9.64 19.04 -5.89
CA ALA A 105 8.95 18.81 -4.62
C ALA A 105 7.85 17.73 -4.73
N TYR A 106 7.09 17.72 -5.83
CA TYR A 106 6.12 16.66 -6.11
C TYR A 106 6.78 15.28 -6.23
N VAL A 107 7.87 15.18 -7.00
CA VAL A 107 8.59 13.91 -7.22
C VAL A 107 9.14 13.37 -5.90
N ALA A 108 9.79 14.22 -5.11
CA ALA A 108 10.33 13.82 -3.81
C ALA A 108 9.23 13.28 -2.87
N LEU A 109 8.06 13.92 -2.87
CA LEU A 109 6.94 13.51 -2.03
C LEU A 109 6.30 12.19 -2.51
N VAL A 110 6.24 11.97 -3.82
CA VAL A 110 5.80 10.68 -4.39
C VAL A 110 6.76 9.56 -3.99
N ASP A 111 8.07 9.79 -4.05
CA ASP A 111 9.09 8.82 -3.67
C ASP A 111 9.02 8.50 -2.15
N GLU A 112 8.82 9.51 -1.31
CA GLU A 112 8.60 9.32 0.12
C GLU A 112 7.36 8.46 0.37
N HIS A 113 6.25 8.74 -0.30
CA HIS A 113 5.04 7.98 -0.11
C HIS A 113 5.16 6.54 -0.62
N ILE A 114 5.87 6.31 -1.72
CA ILE A 114 6.23 4.96 -2.17
C ILE A 114 6.95 4.18 -1.06
N ALA A 115 7.94 4.78 -0.39
CA ALA A 115 8.66 4.12 0.68
C ALA A 115 7.74 3.72 1.85
N VAL A 116 6.83 4.60 2.27
CA VAL A 116 5.88 4.31 3.35
C VAL A 116 4.87 3.23 2.95
N LEU A 117 4.46 3.19 1.68
CA LEU A 117 3.60 2.15 1.14
C LEU A 117 4.30 0.78 1.14
N ASP A 118 5.59 0.76 0.83
CA ASP A 118 6.40 -0.46 0.90
C ASP A 118 6.54 -0.95 2.35
N ASP A 119 6.77 -0.04 3.30
CA ASP A 119 6.86 -0.35 4.72
C ASP A 119 5.55 -0.96 5.27
N ILE A 120 4.40 -0.35 5.00
CA ILE A 120 3.11 -0.88 5.47
C ILE A 120 2.78 -2.22 4.83
N LEU A 121 3.11 -2.43 3.54
CA LEU A 121 2.91 -3.71 2.87
C LEU A 121 3.84 -4.79 3.43
N ALA A 122 5.11 -4.46 3.67
CA ALA A 122 6.07 -5.36 4.28
C ALA A 122 5.61 -5.79 5.68
N LEU A 123 5.19 -4.83 6.52
CA LEU A 123 4.67 -5.11 7.84
C LEU A 123 3.39 -5.97 7.78
N THR A 124 2.45 -5.63 6.90
CA THR A 124 1.20 -6.38 6.77
C THR A 124 1.45 -7.84 6.35
N ARG A 125 2.46 -8.12 5.51
CA ARG A 125 2.90 -9.49 5.19
C ARG A 125 3.47 -10.23 6.41
N GLN A 126 4.14 -9.54 7.32
CA GLN A 126 4.60 -10.14 8.60
C GLN A 126 3.40 -10.49 9.48
N VAL A 127 2.43 -9.57 9.60
CA VAL A 127 1.19 -9.75 10.37
C VAL A 127 0.34 -10.89 9.80
N GLN A 128 0.36 -11.10 8.48
CA GLN A 128 -0.37 -12.18 7.82
C GLN A 128 -0.04 -13.56 8.40
N GLY A 129 1.14 -13.78 8.98
CA GLY A 129 1.49 -15.05 9.64
C GLY A 129 0.87 -15.26 11.03
N HIS A 130 0.26 -14.22 11.62
CA HIS A 130 -0.05 -14.15 13.05
C HIS A 130 -1.48 -13.63 13.30
N THR A 131 -2.43 -14.07 12.47
CA THR A 131 -3.84 -13.70 12.58
C THR A 131 -4.59 -14.57 13.60
N ILE A 132 -5.77 -14.11 14.01
CA ILE A 132 -6.66 -14.85 14.93
C ILE A 132 -6.89 -16.27 14.41
N GLU A 133 -7.23 -16.41 13.13
CA GLU A 133 -7.50 -17.69 12.48
C GLU A 133 -6.29 -18.62 12.52
N LYS A 134 -5.08 -18.08 12.27
CA LYS A 134 -3.85 -18.86 12.30
C LYS A 134 -3.44 -19.30 13.70
N ILE A 135 -3.72 -18.47 14.70
CA ILE A 135 -3.47 -18.81 16.10
C ILE A 135 -4.46 -19.87 16.56
N MET A 136 -5.75 -19.70 16.24
CA MET A 136 -6.80 -20.67 16.60
C MET A 136 -6.67 -22.01 15.89
N ALA A 137 -5.94 -22.08 14.77
CA ALA A 137 -5.66 -23.32 14.06
C ALA A 137 -4.57 -24.19 14.75
N LYS A 138 -3.82 -23.63 15.72
CA LYS A 138 -2.77 -24.35 16.45
C LYS A 138 -3.38 -25.21 17.56
N SER A 139 -2.73 -26.34 17.85
CA SER A 139 -3.03 -27.14 19.04
C SER A 139 -2.50 -26.50 20.33
N ASP A 140 -3.08 -26.88 21.47
CA ASP A 140 -2.63 -26.43 22.80
C ASP A 140 -1.14 -26.74 23.05
N LEU A 141 -0.64 -27.87 22.53
CA LEU A 141 0.77 -28.24 22.61
C LEU A 141 1.66 -27.25 21.85
N GLU A 142 1.26 -26.87 20.64
CA GLU A 142 1.99 -25.89 19.82
C GLU A 142 2.00 -24.52 20.51
N LEU A 143 0.86 -24.07 21.03
CA LEU A 143 0.74 -22.83 21.80
C LEU A 143 1.61 -22.85 23.07
N GLY A 144 1.63 -23.98 23.79
CA GLY A 144 2.48 -24.16 24.97
C GLY A 144 3.98 -24.07 24.67
N ILE A 145 4.43 -24.66 23.56
CA ILE A 145 5.83 -24.56 23.10
C ILE A 145 6.18 -23.11 22.73
N GLU A 146 5.28 -22.38 22.08
CA GLU A 146 5.49 -20.98 21.73
C GLU A 146 5.59 -20.08 22.98
N ALA A 147 4.72 -20.29 23.96
CA ALA A 147 4.76 -19.59 25.24
C ALA A 147 6.09 -19.78 25.97
N LEU A 148 6.58 -21.02 26.08
CA LEU A 148 7.87 -21.33 26.71
C LEU A 148 9.07 -20.69 25.98
N ARG A 149 8.94 -20.41 24.68
CA ARG A 149 9.97 -19.74 23.87
C ARG A 149 9.87 -18.22 23.89
N GLY A 150 8.93 -17.65 24.67
CA GLY A 150 8.66 -16.20 24.69
C GLY A 150 8.07 -15.69 23.37
N ARG A 151 7.43 -16.57 22.60
CA ARG A 151 6.80 -16.27 21.30
C ARG A 151 5.28 -16.45 21.33
N GLY A 152 4.72 -16.79 22.49
CA GLY A 152 3.30 -17.05 22.67
C GLY A 152 2.50 -15.78 22.94
N HIS A 153 1.23 -15.78 22.52
CA HIS A 153 0.26 -14.71 22.79
C HIS A 153 -0.48 -14.89 24.12
N LEU A 154 -0.21 -15.99 24.83
CA LEU A 154 -0.68 -16.28 26.18
C LEU A 154 0.40 -15.81 27.15
N GLY A 155 0.32 -14.53 27.54
CA GLY A 155 1.10 -14.04 28.68
C GLY A 155 0.58 -14.62 30.00
N PRO A 156 1.39 -14.66 31.07
CA PRO A 156 0.86 -14.95 32.39
C PRO A 156 -0.11 -13.83 32.80
N ASP A 157 -1.34 -14.22 33.18
CA ASP A 157 -2.29 -13.34 33.88
C ASP A 157 -1.71 -12.79 35.18
#